data_AF-A0A101Y313-F1
#
_entry.id   AF-A0A101Y313-F1
#
_cell.length_a   1.000
_cell.length_b   1.000
_cell.length_c   1.000
_cell.angle_alpha   90.00
_cell.angle_beta   90.00
_cell.angle_gamma   90.00
#
_symmetry.space_group_name_H-M   'P 1'
#
loop_
_entity.id
_entity.type
_entity.pdbx_description
1 polymer ?
#
loop_
_entity_poly.entity_id
_entity_poly.type
_entity_poly.pdbx_seq_one_letter_code
_entity_poly.pdbx_strand_id
1 'polypeptide(L)'
;MYSRKYFAGIGLVLAAITMSACSSNNKADNAASMVQPSAPAATPEAAASVQPSASAAPAATDQAAAQPAAGAASEGLPENLPDDFPLPEDAVISVSHSEENEGKKAALLIFKTNESMESVTKTYKDYFADKLGSEAVQTIDEKNLIIQGNSPDNTQVWSVIGGELSAEPGMVELNITWSEL
;
A
#
# COMPACT_ATOMS: atom_id res chain seq x y z
N MET A 1 -56.36 5.24 -10.31
CA MET A 1 -56.56 4.04 -11.15
C MET A 1 -55.32 3.93 -12.04
N TYR A 2 -54.45 2.93 -12.02
CA TYR A 2 -54.56 1.52 -11.64
C TYR A 2 -53.23 1.04 -11.03
N SER A 3 -53.33 0.29 -9.94
CA SER A 3 -52.24 -0.45 -9.30
C SER A 3 -51.89 -1.72 -10.08
N ARG A 4 -50.63 -2.18 -10.00
CA ARG A 4 -50.32 -3.63 -10.03
C ARG A 4 -49.17 -3.95 -9.08
N LYS A 5 -49.58 -4.53 -7.94
CA LYS A 5 -48.79 -5.42 -7.06
C LYS A 5 -48.96 -6.85 -7.56
N TYR A 6 -47.97 -7.72 -7.40
CA TYR A 6 -48.02 -9.17 -7.02
C TYR A 6 -46.54 -9.64 -6.91
N PHE A 7 -45.93 -9.89 -5.75
CA PHE A 7 -46.08 -10.95 -4.71
C PHE A 7 -45.60 -12.37 -5.08
N ALA A 8 -44.84 -12.94 -4.14
CA ALA A 8 -44.51 -14.35 -3.84
C ALA A 8 -43.34 -15.00 -4.62
N GLY A 9 -42.41 -15.75 -4.03
CA GLY A 9 -42.26 -16.30 -2.67
C GLY A 9 -40.81 -16.80 -2.43
N ILE A 10 -40.32 -16.77 -1.18
CA ILE A 10 -40.07 -17.90 -0.25
C ILE A 10 -38.91 -18.84 -0.63
N GLY A 11 -37.90 -18.91 0.25
CA GLY A 11 -36.89 -19.99 0.35
C GLY A 11 -35.69 -19.55 1.20
N LEU A 12 -35.77 -19.62 2.54
CA LEU A 12 -35.26 -20.69 3.41
C LEU A 12 -33.75 -20.57 3.79
N VAL A 13 -33.52 -19.77 4.83
CA VAL A 13 -32.73 -19.97 6.06
C VAL A 13 -31.66 -21.10 6.16
N LEU A 14 -30.47 -20.66 6.62
CA LEU A 14 -29.39 -21.28 7.44
C LEU A 14 -28.46 -22.37 6.86
N ALA A 15 -27.17 -22.03 6.82
CA ALA A 15 -26.12 -22.83 7.48
C ALA A 15 -24.93 -21.93 7.86
N ALA A 16 -24.57 -21.95 9.15
CA ALA A 16 -23.44 -21.25 9.73
C ALA A 16 -22.13 -21.99 9.42
N ILE A 17 -21.05 -21.25 9.13
CA ILE A 17 -19.68 -21.76 9.22
C ILE A 17 -18.89 -20.81 10.11
N THR A 18 -18.72 -21.23 11.36
CA THR A 18 -17.74 -20.67 12.30
C THR A 18 -16.43 -21.41 12.12
N MET A 19 -15.35 -20.72 11.73
CA MET A 19 -13.97 -21.18 11.92
C MET A 19 -13.17 -19.96 12.40
N SER A 20 -12.99 -19.84 13.71
CA SER A 20 -11.85 -20.36 14.47
C SER A 20 -10.76 -19.30 14.58
N ALA A 21 -10.82 -18.58 15.70
CA ALA A 21 -9.76 -17.74 16.20
C ALA A 21 -8.54 -18.62 16.55
N CYS A 22 -7.45 -18.48 15.81
CA CYS A 22 -6.13 -18.84 16.30
C CYS A 22 -5.59 -17.68 17.12
N SER A 23 -5.94 -17.72 18.40
CA SER A 23 -5.25 -17.04 19.48
C SER A 23 -3.79 -17.47 19.51
N SER A 24 -2.86 -16.52 19.49
CA SER A 24 -1.49 -16.71 19.97
C SER A 24 -1.03 -15.42 20.63
N ASN A 25 -1.69 -15.09 21.74
CA ASN A 25 -1.16 -14.12 22.69
C ASN A 25 -0.09 -14.84 23.53
N ASN A 26 1.17 -14.49 23.27
CA ASN A 26 2.29 -14.81 24.15
C ASN A 26 2.05 -14.15 25.51
N LYS A 27 1.65 -14.96 26.49
CA LYS A 27 1.65 -14.55 27.89
C LYS A 27 2.98 -14.96 28.51
N ALA A 28 3.85 -13.97 28.68
CA ALA A 28 4.97 -14.05 29.60
C ALA A 28 4.42 -14.10 31.03
N ASP A 29 4.72 -15.17 31.76
CA ASP A 29 4.63 -15.20 33.21
C ASP A 29 5.96 -15.77 33.73
N ASN A 30 6.65 -14.94 34.50
CA ASN A 30 7.93 -15.18 35.15
C ASN A 30 7.62 -15.62 36.59
N ALA A 31 8.01 -16.82 37.02
CA ALA A 31 8.12 -17.17 38.44
C ALA A 31 9.04 -18.37 38.66
N ALA A 32 9.86 -18.24 39.70
CA ALA A 32 11.05 -19.02 40.02
C ALA A 32 10.81 -20.40 40.66
N SER A 33 11.82 -21.28 40.51
CA SER A 33 12.57 -21.99 41.58
C SER A 33 12.81 -23.48 41.35
N MET A 34 14.11 -23.84 41.44
CA MET A 34 14.73 -25.11 41.88
C MET A 34 14.39 -26.37 41.04
N VAL A 35 15.33 -27.23 40.60
CA VAL A 35 16.37 -27.95 41.35
C VAL A 35 17.50 -28.44 40.39
N GLN A 36 18.73 -28.36 40.89
CA GLN A 36 20.04 -29.00 40.58
C GLN A 36 20.00 -30.57 40.48
N PRO A 37 21.08 -31.37 40.22
CA PRO A 37 22.33 -31.28 39.41
C PRO A 37 22.50 -32.45 38.39
N SER A 38 23.49 -32.37 37.47
CA SER A 38 24.56 -33.40 37.26
C SER A 38 25.46 -33.03 36.07
N ALA A 39 26.78 -33.16 36.27
CA ALA A 39 27.86 -32.85 35.33
C ALA A 39 28.30 -34.11 34.51
N PRO A 40 29.51 -34.20 33.93
CA PRO A 40 29.86 -33.82 32.55
C PRO A 40 30.44 -35.00 31.71
N ALA A 41 30.42 -34.91 30.37
CA ALA A 41 31.28 -35.67 29.44
C ALA A 41 31.16 -35.06 28.02
N ALA A 42 32.16 -34.37 27.47
CA ALA A 42 33.31 -34.89 26.69
C ALA A 42 32.94 -35.43 25.29
N THR A 43 33.25 -34.61 24.25
CA THR A 43 33.97 -34.86 22.95
C THR A 43 33.78 -36.17 22.15
N PRO A 44 34.19 -36.32 20.86
CA PRO A 44 34.53 -35.40 19.75
C PRO A 44 33.90 -35.80 18.36
N GLU A 45 34.27 -35.04 17.32
CA GLU A 45 34.64 -35.47 15.94
C GLU A 45 33.66 -36.01 14.89
N ALA A 46 33.70 -35.31 13.74
CA ALA A 46 33.78 -35.79 12.34
C ALA A 46 32.58 -36.57 11.75
N ALA A 47 32.22 -36.48 10.47
CA ALA A 47 32.94 -36.08 9.28
C ALA A 47 31.97 -35.57 8.19
N ALA A 48 32.56 -34.87 7.24
CA ALA A 48 31.96 -34.28 6.05
C ALA A 48 31.18 -35.24 5.15
N SER A 49 30.22 -34.67 4.40
CA SER A 49 30.07 -34.96 2.98
C SER A 49 29.47 -33.74 2.28
N VAL A 50 30.35 -33.06 1.55
CA VAL A 50 30.07 -31.96 0.62
C VAL A 50 29.84 -32.61 -0.75
N GLN A 51 28.73 -32.31 -1.44
CA GLN A 51 28.78 -32.00 -2.88
C GLN A 51 27.46 -31.41 -3.40
N PRO A 52 27.54 -30.55 -4.43
CA PRO A 52 26.51 -29.60 -4.80
C PRO A 52 25.61 -30.14 -5.92
N SER A 53 24.40 -29.62 -5.99
CA SER A 53 23.63 -29.58 -7.24
C SER A 53 23.19 -28.15 -7.49
N ALA A 54 23.91 -27.52 -8.41
CA ALA A 54 23.48 -26.30 -9.05
C ALA A 54 22.21 -26.60 -9.85
N SER A 55 21.12 -25.92 -9.48
CA SER A 55 19.98 -25.72 -10.38
C SER A 55 19.76 -24.22 -10.49
N ALA A 56 19.81 -23.76 -11.73
CA ALA A 56 19.92 -22.37 -12.11
C ALA A 56 18.79 -21.51 -11.54
N ALA A 57 19.19 -20.44 -10.84
CA ALA A 57 18.32 -19.32 -10.54
C ALA A 57 18.10 -18.51 -11.83
N PRO A 58 16.86 -18.25 -12.24
CA PRO A 58 16.60 -17.16 -13.16
C PRO A 58 16.90 -15.85 -12.43
N ALA A 59 17.93 -15.15 -12.89
CA ALA A 59 18.13 -13.75 -12.59
C ALA A 59 16.91 -12.97 -13.10
N ALA A 60 16.17 -12.37 -12.18
CA ALA A 60 15.27 -11.24 -12.49
C ALA A 60 15.85 -10.04 -11.76
N THR A 61 16.79 -9.41 -12.47
CA THR A 61 16.99 -7.97 -12.57
C THR A 61 16.55 -7.13 -11.37
N ASP A 62 17.53 -6.76 -10.56
CA ASP A 62 17.63 -5.41 -10.00
C ASP A 62 17.24 -4.40 -11.10
N GLN A 63 16.07 -3.80 -10.96
CA GLN A 63 15.74 -2.57 -11.64
C GLN A 63 15.25 -1.56 -10.60
N ALA A 64 16.10 -1.37 -9.58
CA ALA A 64 16.18 -0.12 -8.86
C ALA A 64 16.73 0.94 -9.83
N ALA A 65 15.86 1.55 -10.63
CA ALA A 65 16.14 2.84 -11.24
C ALA A 65 15.73 3.91 -10.23
N ALA A 66 16.51 4.06 -9.17
CA ALA A 66 16.53 5.30 -8.39
C ALA A 66 17.23 6.36 -9.25
N GLN A 67 16.45 7.05 -10.09
CA GLN A 67 16.93 8.25 -10.77
C GLN A 67 16.61 9.45 -9.88
N PRO A 68 17.61 10.19 -9.36
CA PRO A 68 17.35 11.44 -8.67
C PRO A 68 17.04 12.49 -9.74
N ALA A 69 15.76 12.85 -9.90
CA ALA A 69 15.38 14.02 -10.68
C ALA A 69 15.31 15.25 -9.77
N ALA A 70 16.28 16.13 -9.94
CA ALA A 70 16.28 17.48 -9.37
C ALA A 70 15.10 18.29 -9.93
N GLY A 71 14.59 19.21 -9.11
CA GLY A 71 13.24 19.76 -9.21
C GLY A 71 12.91 20.57 -10.46
N ALA A 72 11.66 20.38 -10.88
CA ALA A 72 10.75 21.41 -11.39
C ALA A 72 9.33 20.82 -11.28
N ALA A 73 8.36 21.61 -10.82
CA ALA A 73 6.97 21.22 -10.49
C ALA A 73 6.11 20.74 -11.67
N SER A 74 6.72 20.23 -12.76
CA SER A 74 6.01 19.61 -13.89
C SER A 74 6.92 18.68 -14.72
N GLU A 75 8.25 18.83 -14.63
CA GLU A 75 9.18 17.97 -15.37
C GLU A 75 9.24 16.60 -14.69
N GLY A 76 8.63 15.60 -15.32
CA GLY A 76 8.59 14.23 -14.81
C GLY A 76 7.24 13.78 -14.27
N LEU A 77 6.13 14.50 -14.50
CA LEU A 77 4.81 13.86 -14.31
C LEU A 77 4.65 12.69 -15.29
N PRO A 78 3.97 11.60 -14.87
CA PRO A 78 3.63 10.52 -15.78
C PRO A 78 2.71 11.03 -16.89
N GLU A 79 2.98 10.66 -18.14
CA GLU A 79 2.21 11.06 -19.33
C GLU A 79 0.71 10.74 -19.23
N ASN A 80 0.38 9.67 -18.51
CA ASN A 80 -1.00 9.21 -18.34
C ASN A 80 -1.70 9.80 -17.11
N LEU A 81 -1.00 10.50 -16.22
CA LEU A 81 -1.64 11.09 -15.04
C LEU A 81 -2.54 12.26 -15.49
N PRO A 82 -3.72 12.46 -14.87
CA PRO A 82 -4.58 13.58 -15.20
C PRO A 82 -3.87 14.94 -15.07
N ASP A 83 -4.03 15.80 -16.07
CA ASP A 83 -3.37 17.12 -16.15
C ASP A 83 -3.75 18.07 -15.01
N ASP A 84 -4.91 17.85 -14.38
CA ASP A 84 -5.40 18.64 -13.25
C ASP A 84 -4.90 18.13 -11.89
N PHE A 85 -4.05 17.09 -11.87
CA PHE A 85 -3.51 16.53 -10.64
C PHE A 85 -2.66 17.57 -9.87
N PRO A 86 -2.95 17.82 -8.59
CA PRO A 86 -2.24 18.83 -7.81
C PRO A 86 -0.86 18.32 -7.42
N LEU A 87 0.17 19.04 -7.86
CA LEU A 87 1.55 18.81 -7.46
C LEU A 87 2.07 20.04 -6.69
N PRO A 88 2.67 19.86 -5.49
CA PRO A 88 3.34 20.94 -4.77
C PRO A 88 4.44 21.61 -5.62
N GLU A 89 4.65 22.92 -5.44
CA GLU A 89 5.66 23.68 -6.18
C GLU A 89 7.09 23.21 -5.91
N ASP A 90 7.32 22.65 -4.73
CA ASP A 90 8.62 22.15 -4.29
C ASP A 90 8.75 20.62 -4.43
N ALA A 91 7.82 19.98 -5.14
CA ALA A 91 7.82 18.53 -5.30
C ALA A 91 9.09 18.05 -6.01
N VAL A 92 9.72 17.04 -5.41
CA VAL A 92 10.86 16.31 -5.96
C VAL A 92 10.40 14.91 -6.32
N ILE A 93 10.26 14.65 -7.63
CA ILE A 93 9.76 13.39 -8.15
C ILE A 93 10.87 12.32 -8.06
N SER A 94 10.59 11.21 -7.38
CA SER A 94 11.50 10.06 -7.24
C SER A 94 11.14 8.92 -8.18
N VAL A 95 9.86 8.73 -8.47
CA VAL A 95 9.36 7.74 -9.43
C VAL A 95 8.30 8.38 -10.32
N SER A 96 8.41 8.15 -11.62
CA SER A 96 7.39 8.52 -12.60
C SER A 96 7.30 7.41 -13.63
N HIS A 97 6.11 6.84 -13.75
CA HIS A 97 5.86 5.73 -14.66
C HIS A 97 4.46 5.82 -15.24
N SER A 98 4.35 5.60 -16.55
CA SER A 98 3.09 5.48 -17.27
C SER A 98 3.06 4.15 -18.00
N GLU A 99 1.90 3.53 -18.00
CA GLU A 99 1.63 2.30 -18.72
C GLU A 99 0.31 2.44 -19.49
N GLU A 100 0.22 1.80 -20.64
CA GLU A 100 -1.04 1.60 -21.35
C GLU A 100 -1.17 0.11 -21.71
N ASN A 101 -2.28 -0.50 -21.32
CA ASN A 101 -2.59 -1.90 -21.57
C ASN A 101 -4.00 -2.05 -22.14
N GLU A 102 -4.13 -2.66 -23.32
CA GLU A 102 -5.43 -2.82 -24.00
C GLU A 102 -6.21 -1.49 -24.19
N GLY A 103 -5.50 -0.37 -24.33
CA GLY A 103 -6.07 0.96 -24.45
C GLY A 103 -6.54 1.59 -23.13
N LYS A 104 -6.27 0.95 -21.98
CA LYS A 104 -6.46 1.52 -20.65
C LYS A 104 -5.15 2.10 -20.13
N LYS A 105 -5.22 3.32 -19.63
CA LYS A 105 -4.06 4.04 -19.10
C LYS A 105 -3.87 3.79 -17.61
N ALA A 106 -2.62 3.79 -17.19
CA ALA A 106 -2.21 3.78 -15.79
C ALA A 106 -1.01 4.69 -15.57
N ALA A 107 -0.89 5.19 -14.34
CA ALA A 107 0.20 6.05 -13.89
C ALA A 107 0.61 5.70 -12.44
N LEU A 108 1.91 5.72 -12.19
CA LEU A 108 2.52 5.65 -10.87
C LEU A 108 3.44 6.87 -10.71
N LEU A 109 3.23 7.61 -9.62
CA LEU A 109 4.03 8.76 -9.25
C LEU A 109 4.43 8.63 -7.78
N ILE A 110 5.71 8.81 -7.48
CA ILE A 110 6.21 8.97 -6.11
C ILE A 110 7.02 10.26 -6.06
N PHE A 111 6.73 11.12 -5.10
CA PHE A 111 7.45 12.38 -4.91
C PHE A 111 7.55 12.75 -3.44
N LYS A 112 8.48 13.66 -3.15
CA LYS A 112 8.68 14.26 -1.83
C LYS A 112 8.43 15.75 -1.87
N THR A 113 7.98 16.32 -0.76
CA THR A 113 7.75 17.76 -0.58
C THR A 113 8.13 18.18 0.84
N ASN A 114 8.54 19.44 1.01
CA ASN A 114 8.76 20.10 2.29
C ASN A 114 7.48 20.77 2.82
N GLU A 115 6.35 20.65 2.11
CA GLU A 115 5.07 21.07 2.63
C GLU A 115 4.69 20.28 3.89
N SER A 116 4.00 20.96 4.80
CA SER A 116 3.52 20.31 6.03
C SER A 116 2.47 19.23 5.72
N MET A 117 2.38 18.22 6.58
CA MET A 117 1.37 17.16 6.45
C MET A 117 -0.06 17.71 6.44
N GLU A 118 -0.32 18.82 7.16
CA GLU A 118 -1.60 19.54 7.15
C GLU A 118 -1.91 20.14 5.77
N SER A 119 -0.94 20.85 5.18
CA SER A 119 -1.07 21.45 3.84
C SER A 119 -1.32 20.38 2.77
N VAL A 120 -0.50 19.33 2.76
CA VAL A 120 -0.62 18.19 1.83
C VAL A 120 -2.00 17.54 1.96
N THR A 121 -2.39 17.22 3.19
CA THR A 121 -3.70 16.63 3.47
C THR A 121 -4.84 17.49 2.94
N LYS A 122 -4.80 18.80 3.20
CA LYS A 122 -5.83 19.71 2.72
C LYS A 122 -5.90 19.72 1.19
N THR A 123 -4.76 19.85 0.52
CA THR A 123 -4.68 19.86 -0.95
C THR A 123 -5.32 18.62 -1.56
N TYR A 124 -4.97 17.42 -1.07
CA TYR A 124 -5.52 16.18 -1.62
C TYR A 124 -6.96 15.92 -1.22
N LYS A 125 -7.39 16.30 -0.01
CA LYS A 125 -8.82 16.23 0.36
C LYS A 125 -9.68 17.12 -0.54
N ASP A 126 -9.23 18.34 -0.79
CA ASP A 126 -9.94 19.30 -1.63
C ASP A 126 -10.01 18.79 -3.08
N TYR A 127 -8.91 18.22 -3.60
CA TYR A 127 -8.89 17.62 -4.94
C TYR A 127 -9.83 16.42 -5.09
N PHE A 128 -9.83 15.51 -4.10
CA PHE A 128 -10.62 14.28 -4.19
C PHE A 128 -12.08 14.42 -3.74
N ALA A 129 -12.50 15.59 -3.24
CA ALA A 129 -13.85 15.82 -2.72
C ALA A 129 -14.96 15.45 -3.72
N ASP A 130 -14.76 15.79 -5.00
CA ASP A 130 -15.73 15.54 -6.08
C ASP A 130 -15.23 14.50 -7.11
N LYS A 131 -13.98 14.04 -6.97
CA LYS A 131 -13.35 13.09 -7.91
C LYS A 131 -13.62 11.63 -7.56
N LEU A 132 -14.01 11.34 -6.33
CA LEU A 132 -14.27 9.99 -5.87
C LEU A 132 -15.76 9.77 -5.56
N GLY A 133 -16.21 8.52 -5.75
CA GLY A 133 -17.56 8.09 -5.40
C GLY A 133 -17.78 7.93 -3.89
N SER A 134 -19.00 7.58 -3.49
CA SER A 134 -19.39 7.38 -2.08
C SER A 134 -18.63 6.27 -1.36
N GLU A 135 -18.09 5.30 -2.11
CA GLU A 135 -17.35 4.16 -1.59
C GLU A 135 -15.87 4.46 -1.32
N ALA A 136 -15.45 5.72 -1.48
CA ALA A 136 -14.08 6.13 -1.22
C ALA A 136 -13.69 5.95 0.25
N VAL A 137 -12.49 5.42 0.46
CA VAL A 137 -11.87 5.28 1.78
C VAL A 137 -10.89 6.44 1.97
N GLN A 138 -11.09 7.21 3.04
CA GLN A 138 -10.16 8.25 3.47
C GLN A 138 -9.75 8.00 4.92
N THR A 139 -8.47 7.74 5.15
CA THR A 139 -7.87 7.68 6.49
C THR A 139 -6.85 8.78 6.60
N ILE A 140 -7.06 9.70 7.53
CA ILE A 140 -6.29 10.93 7.65
C ILE A 140 -6.00 11.16 9.12
N ASP A 141 -4.73 11.20 9.47
CA ASP A 141 -4.24 11.55 10.79
C ASP A 141 -3.03 12.50 10.68
N GLU A 142 -2.41 12.83 11.81
CA GLU A 142 -1.30 13.80 11.87
C GLU A 142 -0.07 13.37 11.06
N LYS A 143 0.06 12.07 10.73
CA LYS A 143 1.26 11.50 10.10
C LYS A 143 0.99 10.75 8.80
N ASN A 144 -0.26 10.37 8.55
CA ASN A 144 -0.64 9.52 7.43
C ASN A 144 -1.83 10.10 6.67
N LEU A 145 -1.75 10.00 5.35
CA LEU A 145 -2.80 10.29 4.39
C LEU A 145 -3.02 9.03 3.56
N ILE A 146 -4.24 8.49 3.58
CA ILE A 146 -4.64 7.40 2.70
C ILE A 146 -5.97 7.80 2.08
N ILE A 147 -5.98 7.94 0.75
CA ILE A 147 -7.19 8.19 -0.04
C ILE A 147 -7.25 7.13 -1.12
N GLN A 148 -8.30 6.32 -1.14
CA GLN A 148 -8.49 5.25 -2.13
C GLN A 148 -9.93 5.23 -2.59
N GLY A 149 -10.17 5.03 -3.88
CA GLY A 149 -11.53 4.88 -4.37
C GLY A 149 -11.64 4.94 -5.89
N ASN A 150 -12.86 4.72 -6.34
CA ASN A 150 -13.21 4.86 -7.75
C ASN A 150 -13.79 6.24 -8.02
N SER A 151 -13.72 6.69 -9.27
CA SER A 151 -14.51 7.83 -9.73
C SER A 151 -16.02 7.54 -9.60
N PRO A 152 -16.88 8.57 -9.51
CA PRO A 152 -18.34 8.39 -9.38
C PRO A 152 -18.98 7.53 -10.49
N ASP A 153 -18.39 7.55 -11.69
CA ASP A 153 -18.82 6.77 -12.86
C ASP A 153 -18.14 5.40 -12.97
N ASN A 154 -17.27 5.03 -12.02
CA ASN A 154 -16.51 3.78 -11.99
C ASN A 154 -15.65 3.53 -13.24
N THR A 155 -15.09 4.59 -13.82
CA THR A 155 -14.17 4.50 -14.96
C THR A 155 -12.71 4.64 -14.57
N GLN A 156 -12.42 5.11 -13.35
CA GLN A 156 -11.06 5.34 -12.86
C GLN A 156 -10.92 4.82 -11.42
N VAL A 157 -9.70 4.38 -11.08
CA VAL A 157 -9.29 4.03 -9.72
C VAL A 157 -8.15 4.94 -9.29
N TRP A 158 -8.19 5.37 -8.03
CA TRP A 158 -7.19 6.19 -7.39
C TRP A 158 -6.69 5.54 -6.10
N SER A 159 -5.39 5.67 -5.84
CA SER A 159 -4.78 5.46 -4.52
C SER A 159 -3.74 6.54 -4.29
N VAL A 160 -3.84 7.23 -3.16
CA VAL A 160 -2.86 8.18 -2.65
C VAL A 160 -2.52 7.77 -1.24
N ILE A 161 -1.25 7.46 -1.02
CA ILE A 161 -0.70 7.09 0.28
C ILE A 161 0.44 8.05 0.55
N GLY A 162 0.34 8.83 1.62
CA GLY A 162 1.35 9.80 2.00
C GLY A 162 1.64 9.78 3.49
N GLY A 163 2.83 10.24 3.85
CA GLY A 163 3.22 10.41 5.24
C GLY A 163 4.60 11.02 5.41
N GLU A 164 4.91 11.40 6.64
CA GLU A 164 6.24 11.93 6.97
C GLU A 164 7.31 10.84 6.85
N LEU A 165 8.41 11.18 6.20
CA LEU A 165 9.56 10.30 6.08
C LEU A 165 10.28 10.14 7.41
N SER A 166 10.37 8.90 7.90
CA SER A 166 11.11 8.61 9.14
C SER A 166 12.61 8.92 9.03
N ALA A 167 13.17 8.83 7.81
CA ALA A 167 14.57 9.13 7.54
C ALA A 167 14.85 10.63 7.39
N GLU A 168 13.83 11.43 7.05
CA GLU A 168 13.94 12.86 6.73
C GLU A 168 12.80 13.62 7.43
N PRO A 169 12.92 13.89 8.75
CA PRO A 169 11.86 14.56 9.50
C PRO A 169 11.47 15.90 8.87
N GLY A 170 10.17 16.12 8.71
CA GLY A 170 9.63 17.32 8.08
C GLY A 170 9.49 17.25 6.55
N MET A 171 9.92 16.16 5.91
CA MET A 171 9.57 15.86 4.52
C MET A 171 8.43 14.86 4.45
N VAL A 172 7.46 15.15 3.58
CA VAL A 172 6.35 14.25 3.27
C VAL A 172 6.66 13.54 1.95
N GLU A 173 6.50 12.23 1.94
CA GLU A 173 6.51 11.44 0.70
C GLU A 173 5.09 11.02 0.37
N LEU A 174 4.74 11.09 -0.90
CA LEU A 174 3.47 10.59 -1.43
C LEU A 174 3.72 9.58 -2.53
N ASN A 175 2.93 8.50 -2.48
CA ASN A 175 2.82 7.47 -3.50
C ASN A 175 1.41 7.52 -4.10
N ILE A 176 1.34 7.72 -5.41
CA ILE A 176 0.12 7.92 -6.17
C ILE A 176 0.04 6.88 -7.26
N THR A 177 -1.09 6.17 -7.31
CA THR A 177 -1.46 5.32 -8.43
C THR A 177 -2.81 5.74 -8.99
N TRP A 178 -2.90 5.77 -10.30
CA TRP A 178 -4.13 6.02 -11.04
C TRP A 178 -4.25 5.03 -12.21
N SER A 179 -5.45 4.57 -12.50
CA SER A 179 -5.72 3.77 -13.69
C SER A 179 -7.16 3.89 -14.18
N GLU A 180 -7.35 3.69 -15.48
CA GLU A 180 -8.67 3.46 -16.09
C GLU A 180 -9.16 2.02 -15.84
N LEU A 181 -10.47 1.85 -15.66
CA LEU A 181 -11.15 0.55 -15.47
C LEU A 181 -11.68 -0.03 -16.78
#